data_AF-A0A3N4VXH3-F1
#
_entry.id   AF-A0A3N4VXH3-F1
#
_cell.length_a   1.000
_cell.length_b   1.000
_cell.length_c   1.000
_cell.angle_alpha   90.00
_cell.angle_beta   90.00
_cell.angle_gamma   90.00
#
_symmetry.space_group_name_H-M   'P 1'
#
loop_
_entity.id
_entity.type
_entity.pdbx_description
1 polymer ?
#
loop_
_entity_poly.entity_id
_entity_poly.type
_entity_poly.pdbx_seq_one_letter_code
_entity_poly.pdbx_strand_id
1 'polypeptide(L)'
;MTEPDWLNVLRAACKCRTQSAVAEKIGYSPAVVSQVLKGTYKGDLRAVQQKVEGALMGLTVECPVIGELPRNRCLEYQRQPFASTNHMRVQLARACPTCPNRRGAE
;
A
#
# COMPACT_ATOMS: atom_id res chain seq x y z
N MET A 1 19.65 -17.55 -2.03
CA MET A 1 18.42 -17.02 -2.64
C MET A 1 17.73 -16.17 -1.59
N THR A 2 17.85 -14.86 -1.69
CA THR A 2 17.34 -13.92 -0.68
C THR A 2 15.84 -13.82 -0.88
N GLU A 3 15.07 -14.47 -0.01
CA GLU A 3 13.62 -14.29 0.02
C GLU A 3 13.34 -12.80 0.29
N PRO A 4 12.48 -12.13 -0.50
CA PRO A 4 12.36 -10.69 -0.41
C PRO A 4 11.82 -10.29 0.97
N ASP A 5 12.43 -9.28 1.58
CA ASP A 5 12.26 -8.95 2.99
C ASP A 5 10.78 -8.74 3.39
N TRP A 6 9.99 -8.14 2.50
CA TRP A 6 8.56 -7.92 2.70
C TRP A 6 7.74 -9.22 2.82
N LEU A 7 8.14 -10.33 2.17
CA LEU A 7 7.48 -11.64 2.31
C LEU A 7 7.73 -12.24 3.70
N ASN A 8 8.95 -12.06 4.22
CA ASN A 8 9.30 -12.46 5.59
C ASN A 8 8.51 -11.65 6.62
N VAL A 9 8.41 -10.33 6.44
CA VAL A 9 7.58 -9.47 7.29
C VAL A 9 6.10 -9.86 7.22
N LEU A 10 5.59 -10.16 6.02
CA LEU A 10 4.20 -10.62 5.85
C LEU A 10 3.95 -11.95 6.59
N ARG A 11 4.88 -12.91 6.49
CA ARG A 11 4.80 -14.18 7.23
C ARG A 11 4.89 -13.97 8.74
N ALA A 12 5.80 -13.13 9.21
CA ALA A 12 5.95 -12.80 10.62
C ALA A 12 4.67 -12.13 11.16
N ALA A 13 4.11 -11.18 10.42
CA ALA A 13 2.84 -10.54 10.79
C ALA A 13 1.68 -11.53 10.84
N CYS A 14 1.60 -12.49 9.90
CA CYS A 14 0.59 -13.56 9.93
C CYS A 14 0.83 -14.61 11.01
N LYS A 15 2.03 -14.68 11.59
CA LYS A 15 2.31 -15.50 12.78
C LYS A 15 1.89 -14.77 14.06
N CYS A 16 2.12 -13.46 14.14
CA CYS A 16 1.74 -12.65 15.30
C CYS A 16 0.24 -12.29 15.33
N ARG A 17 -0.41 -12.19 14.17
CA ARG A 17 -1.82 -11.81 13.98
C ARG A 17 -2.48 -12.75 12.99
N THR A 18 -3.81 -12.78 12.96
CA THR A 18 -4.54 -13.58 11.97
C THR A 18 -4.35 -13.00 10.55
N GLN A 19 -4.36 -13.88 9.55
CA GLN A 19 -4.27 -13.47 8.14
C GLN A 19 -5.33 -12.43 7.77
N SER A 20 -6.54 -12.52 8.32
CA SER A 20 -7.61 -11.53 8.12
C SER A 20 -7.25 -10.15 8.68
N ALA A 21 -6.66 -10.08 9.88
CA ALA A 21 -6.23 -8.82 10.47
C ALA A 21 -5.07 -8.18 9.67
N VAL A 22 -4.13 -9.00 9.20
CA VAL A 22 -3.04 -8.52 8.33
C VAL A 22 -3.58 -8.02 7.00
N ALA A 23 -4.53 -8.77 6.40
CA ALA A 23 -5.16 -8.43 5.14
C ALA A 23 -5.93 -7.10 5.22
N GLU A 24 -6.72 -6.90 6.27
CA GLU A 24 -7.42 -5.63 6.55
C GLU A 24 -6.42 -4.47 6.66
N LYS A 25 -5.30 -4.68 7.36
CA LYS A 25 -4.27 -3.64 7.54
C LYS A 25 -3.57 -3.23 6.24
N ILE A 26 -3.34 -4.16 5.32
CA ILE A 26 -2.76 -3.87 4.00
C ILE A 26 -3.81 -3.43 2.97
N GLY A 27 -5.10 -3.52 3.29
CA GLY A 27 -6.21 -3.18 2.39
C GLY A 27 -6.46 -4.23 1.29
N TYR A 28 -6.23 -5.51 1.59
CA TYR A 28 -6.49 -6.63 0.68
C TYR A 28 -7.33 -7.71 1.35
N SER A 29 -7.86 -8.64 0.56
CA SER A 29 -8.59 -9.80 1.07
C SER A 29 -7.62 -10.86 1.64
N PRO A 30 -8.02 -11.62 2.67
CA PRO A 30 -7.21 -12.71 3.22
C PRO A 30 -6.85 -13.78 2.20
N ALA A 31 -7.70 -14.01 1.19
CA ALA A 31 -7.41 -14.89 0.06
C ALA A 31 -6.19 -14.41 -0.75
N VAL A 32 -6.04 -13.10 -0.96
CA VAL A 32 -4.89 -12.51 -1.66
C VAL A 32 -3.62 -12.74 -0.86
N VAL A 33 -3.65 -12.51 0.45
CA VAL A 33 -2.51 -12.78 1.35
C VAL A 33 -2.08 -14.24 1.26
N SER A 34 -3.03 -15.17 1.30
CA SER A 34 -2.75 -16.61 1.16
C SER A 34 -2.12 -16.97 -0.20
N GLN A 35 -2.65 -16.42 -1.30
CA GLN A 35 -2.11 -16.64 -2.64
C GLN A 35 -0.69 -16.07 -2.80
N VAL A 36 -0.43 -14.90 -2.21
CA VAL A 36 0.89 -14.25 -2.23
C VAL A 36 1.90 -15.07 -1.43
N LEU A 37 1.53 -15.56 -0.24
CA LEU A 37 2.39 -16.41 0.58
C LEU A 37 2.72 -17.76 -0.09
N LYS A 38 1.80 -18.26 -0.92
CA LYS A 38 1.97 -19.48 -1.74
C LYS A 38 2.67 -19.23 -3.09
N GLY A 39 2.92 -17.96 -3.46
CA GLY A 39 3.50 -17.60 -4.75
C GLY A 39 2.57 -17.84 -5.95
N THR A 40 1.27 -18.03 -5.73
CA THR A 40 0.29 -18.33 -6.79
C THR A 40 -0.52 -17.10 -7.22
N TYR A 41 -0.29 -15.94 -6.59
CA TYR A 41 -0.97 -14.70 -6.93
C TYR A 41 -0.50 -14.18 -8.31
N LYS A 42 -1.42 -14.17 -9.28
CA LYS A 42 -1.17 -13.68 -10.65
C LYS A 42 -1.43 -12.19 -10.85
N GLY A 43 -1.81 -11.46 -9.80
CA GLY A 43 -2.03 -10.02 -9.87
C GLY A 43 -0.75 -9.20 -9.66
N ASP A 44 -0.91 -7.91 -9.40
CA ASP A 44 0.20 -6.97 -9.16
C ASP A 44 0.94 -7.24 -7.84
N LEU A 45 1.93 -8.14 -7.86
CA LEU A 45 2.79 -8.41 -6.70
C LEU A 45 3.52 -7.15 -6.19
N ARG A 46 3.96 -6.27 -7.10
CA ARG A 46 4.53 -4.95 -6.73
C ARG A 46 3.56 -4.11 -5.93
N ALA A 47 2.25 -4.18 -6.22
CA ALA A 47 1.26 -3.42 -5.48
C ALA A 47 1.05 -3.97 -4.06
N VAL A 48 1.05 -5.30 -3.92
CA VAL A 48 1.01 -5.95 -2.62
C VAL A 48 2.26 -5.60 -1.80
N GLN A 49 3.45 -5.69 -2.40
CA GLN A 49 4.70 -5.30 -1.76
C GLN A 49 4.63 -3.88 -1.20
N GLN A 50 4.28 -2.89 -2.02
CA GLN A 50 4.21 -1.49 -1.56
C GLN A 50 3.20 -1.28 -0.42
N LYS A 51 2.09 -2.03 -0.42
CA LYS A 51 1.10 -2.00 0.66
C LYS A 51 1.65 -2.64 1.94
N VAL A 52 2.37 -3.76 1.81
CA VAL A 52 3.05 -4.44 2.93
C VAL A 52 4.14 -3.56 3.53
N GLU A 53 4.99 -2.95 2.71
CA GLU A 53 6.05 -2.03 3.14
C GLU A 53 5.44 -0.84 3.90
N GLY A 54 4.37 -0.23 3.36
CA GLY A 54 3.70 0.88 4.02
C GLY A 54 2.94 0.52 5.30
N ALA A 55 2.35 -0.68 5.38
CA ALA A 55 1.47 -1.06 6.50
C ALA A 55 2.16 -1.86 7.60
N LEU A 56 3.16 -2.67 7.26
CA LEU A 56 3.84 -3.59 8.17
C LEU A 56 5.28 -3.17 8.46
N MET A 57 6.02 -2.65 7.47
CA MET A 57 7.39 -2.14 7.69
C MET A 57 7.41 -0.67 8.14
N GLY A 58 6.26 0.00 8.16
CA GLY A 58 6.15 1.39 8.61
C GLY A 58 6.74 2.39 7.62
N LEU A 59 6.80 2.05 6.33
CA LEU A 59 7.27 2.98 5.30
C LEU A 59 6.28 4.15 5.16
N THR A 60 6.61 5.27 5.79
CA THR A 60 5.91 6.54 5.65
C THR A 60 6.49 7.35 4.50
N VAL A 61 5.64 8.20 3.92
CA VAL A 61 6.00 9.16 2.90
C VAL A 61 5.48 10.52 3.33
N GLU A 62 6.24 11.55 3.01
CA GLU A 62 5.78 12.93 3.20
C GLU A 62 4.90 13.33 2.02
N CYS A 63 3.62 13.57 2.31
CA CYS A 63 2.66 14.11 1.38
C CYS A 63 2.58 15.63 1.55
N PRO A 64 2.71 16.43 0.49
CA PRO A 64 2.64 17.89 0.59
C PRO A 64 1.24 18.41 1.01
N VAL A 65 0.21 17.57 1.01
CA VAL A 65 -1.16 17.95 1.38
C VAL A 65 -1.52 17.50 2.80
N ILE A 66 -1.19 16.25 3.15
CA ILE A 66 -1.62 15.61 4.41
C ILE A 66 -0.49 15.63 5.46
N GLY A 67 0.77 15.74 5.03
CA GLY A 67 1.95 15.53 5.87
C GLY A 67 2.43 14.08 5.82
N GLU A 68 2.98 13.59 6.93
CA GLU A 68 3.46 12.21 7.03
C GLU A 68 2.29 11.21 6.96
N LEU A 69 2.36 10.27 6.01
CA LEU A 69 1.38 9.20 5.90
C LEU A 69 2.00 7.91 5.38
N PRO A 70 1.45 6.74 5.73
CA PRO A 70 1.98 5.48 5.26
C PRO A 70 1.85 5.36 3.74
N ARG A 71 2.88 4.85 3.06
CA ARG A 71 2.93 4.74 1.59
C ARG A 71 1.68 4.05 1.01
N ASN A 72 1.12 3.10 1.76
CA ASN A 72 -0.09 2.39 1.38
C ASN A 72 -1.30 3.33 1.14
N ARG A 73 -1.47 4.37 1.98
CA ARG A 73 -2.52 5.37 1.92
C ARG A 73 -2.25 6.35 0.79
N CYS A 74 -0.98 6.74 0.59
CA CYS A 74 -0.57 7.58 -0.54
C CYS A 74 -1.07 6.99 -1.87
N LEU A 75 -0.81 5.70 -2.08
CA LEU A 75 -1.22 4.97 -3.28
C LEU A 75 -2.74 4.84 -3.41
N GLU A 76 -3.44 4.74 -2.29
CA GLU A 76 -4.90 4.66 -2.25
C GLU A 76 -5.53 6.00 -2.66
N TYR A 77 -5.00 7.11 -2.14
CA TYR A 77 -5.41 8.46 -2.53
C TYR A 77 -5.13 8.73 -4.01
N GLN A 78 -3.98 8.29 -4.54
CA GLN A 78 -3.65 8.43 -5.95
C GLN A 78 -4.59 7.65 -6.89
N ARG A 79 -5.14 6.51 -6.43
CA ARG A 79 -6.10 5.70 -7.21
C ARG A 79 -7.53 6.26 -7.17
N GLN A 80 -7.84 7.11 -6.20
CA GLN A 80 -9.18 7.68 -6.10
C GLN A 80 -9.42 8.70 -7.22
N PRO A 81 -10.58 8.68 -7.88
CA PRO A 81 -10.87 9.66 -8.92
C PRO A 81 -10.95 11.09 -8.34
N PHE A 82 -10.98 12.09 -9.19
CA PHE A 82 -11.28 13.45 -8.74
C PHE A 82 -12.75 13.54 -8.27
N ALA A 83 -13.01 14.27 -7.18
CA ALA A 83 -14.36 14.59 -6.75
C ALA A 83 -14.40 16.00 -6.13
N SER A 84 -15.18 16.90 -6.73
CA SER A 84 -15.28 18.31 -6.33
C SER A 84 -15.93 18.51 -4.95
N THR A 85 -16.73 17.55 -4.48
CA THR A 85 -17.45 17.63 -3.20
C THR A 85 -16.52 17.49 -1.98
N ASN A 86 -15.30 16.97 -2.15
CA ASN A 86 -14.38 16.72 -1.05
C ASN A 86 -13.09 17.56 -1.20
N HIS A 87 -12.91 18.54 -0.31
CA HIS A 87 -11.77 19.45 -0.33
C HIS A 87 -10.40 18.72 -0.35
N MET A 88 -10.26 17.62 0.39
CA MET A 88 -9.02 16.82 0.38
C MET A 88 -8.78 16.20 -1.00
N ARG A 89 -9.82 15.66 -1.66
CA ARG A 89 -9.68 15.08 -3.01
C ARG A 89 -9.31 16.14 -4.04
N VAL A 90 -9.83 17.36 -3.90
CA VAL A 90 -9.43 18.49 -4.76
C VAL A 90 -7.95 18.85 -4.57
N GLN A 91 -7.48 18.93 -3.32
CA GLN A 91 -6.07 19.22 -3.03
C GLN A 91 -5.14 18.10 -3.50
N LEU A 92 -5.50 16.84 -3.24
CA LEU A 92 -4.75 15.67 -3.68
C LEU A 92 -4.66 15.59 -5.20
N ALA A 93 -5.76 15.83 -5.94
CA ALA A 93 -5.75 15.81 -7.40
C ALA A 93 -4.86 16.90 -8.02
N ARG A 94 -4.69 18.04 -7.34
CA ARG A 94 -3.79 19.13 -7.75
C ARG A 94 -2.33 18.84 -7.42
N ALA A 95 -2.05 18.25 -6.26
CA ALA A 95 -0.68 18.01 -5.78
C ALA A 95 -0.07 16.67 -6.24
N CYS A 96 -0.86 15.61 -6.36
CA CYS A 96 -0.40 14.29 -6.80
C CYS A 96 0.31 14.26 -8.17
N PRO A 97 -0.10 15.02 -9.22
CA PRO A 97 0.60 14.99 -10.51
C PRO A 97 2.06 15.48 -10.42
N THR A 98 2.37 16.37 -9.48
CA THR A 98 3.71 16.94 -9.24
C THR A 98 4.44 16.25 -8.08
N CYS A 99 3.83 15.23 -7.46
CA CYS A 99 4.38 14.57 -6.28
C CYS A 99 5.53 13.61 -6.64
N PRO A 100 6.67 13.64 -5.93
CA PRO A 100 7.77 12.70 -6.15
C PRO A 100 7.38 11.24 -5.85
N ASN A 101 6.33 11.03 -5.06
CA ASN A 101 5.81 9.71 -4.68
C ASN A 101 4.74 9.16 -5.64
N ARG A 102 4.56 9.77 -6.82
CA ARG A 102 3.53 9.37 -7.79
C ARG A 102 3.83 7.98 -8.38
N ARG A 103 2.79 7.14 -8.49
CA ARG A 103 2.87 5.83 -9.17
C ARG A 103 2.94 6.03 -10.69
N GLY A 104 4.01 5.57 -11.32
CA GLY A 104 4.22 5.68 -12.77
C GLY A 104 5.11 6.83 -13.23
N ALA A 105 5.94 7.39 -12.35
CA ALA A 105 7.09 8.23 -12.75
C ALA A 105 8.33 7.36 -13.09
N GLU A 106 8.10 6.19 -13.70
CA GLU A 106 9.12 5.30 -14.27
C GLU A 106 8.98 5.24 -15.79
#